data_AF-A0A8J1U0H9-F1
#
_entry.id   AF-A0A8J1U0H9-F1
#
_cell.length_a   1.000
_cell.length_b   1.000
_cell.length_c   1.000
_cell.angle_alpha   90.00
_cell.angle_beta   90.00
_cell.angle_gamma   90.00
#
_symmetry.space_group_name_H-M   'P 1'
#
loop_
_entity.id
_entity.type
_entity.pdbx_description
1 polymer ?
#
loop_
_entity_poly.entity_id
_entity_poly.type
_entity_poly.pdbx_seq_one_letter_code
_entity_poly.pdbx_strand_id
1 'polypeptide(L)'
;MAGSNLANRGFLTLVQTYLEGEAQFNARYADVMEMIYHELIDKEPYDAYEFSEISVREFTKAFLDCHVLFLRGRTFEPSVCGRSITGNARVTYWTAFNSVHRVATMLLPVGHRVSEIQDVLDRYHNKGPSSKNALIKNRSLFASDMMAHQRLAFMASVRMHSSRTTRPETWIGRRTMNENGYYLGDGMTTIMKDGDELGIRGNELFQHYDWAKIPGATIEYAKQVPRAGMEYDPTNFPHHISKADFVGSTSDGVYGVAAMIYDRPTVNITLKKSWFFFDDELICLGSNIETREGINDTQPVLTTLNQIIQDGAITAYDETKGLVEIQNGEVYLPNPTWVHHDNTGYIFLSNVTNVYMQGENRSNTDIDGNKVISNQVFSTWIDHGRAPQNLQYAYSVRPNITVGEIDAYINSSPVRRVQQNSNIHAVFHTKLNITGLVFFTPGNVSTPNGYVVSADNPSIVMIRESKNNMFITCSNPENKGIVLKIKLSKNVRGPGARFFVESGMTDVTFNLPSGRLAGSSITKLLKWQ
;
A
#
# COMPACT_ATOMS: atom_id res chain seq x y z
N MET A 1 -41.76 1.37 -10.89
CA MET A 1 -41.62 0.86 -9.50
C MET A 1 -40.80 -0.43 -9.39
N ALA A 2 -40.96 -1.45 -10.26
CA ALA A 2 -40.13 -2.67 -10.18
C ALA A 2 -38.66 -2.45 -10.63
N GLY A 3 -38.43 -1.63 -11.66
CA GLY A 3 -37.08 -1.29 -12.14
C GLY A 3 -36.26 -0.42 -11.18
N SER A 4 -36.89 0.52 -10.48
CA SER A 4 -36.23 1.37 -9.47
C SER A 4 -35.80 0.58 -8.23
N ASN A 5 -36.47 -0.52 -7.93
CA ASN A 5 -36.14 -1.39 -6.78
C ASN A 5 -34.96 -2.33 -7.09
N LEU A 6 -34.82 -2.80 -8.35
CA LEU A 6 -33.66 -3.58 -8.79
C LEU A 6 -32.39 -2.72 -8.88
N ALA A 7 -32.49 -1.51 -9.44
CA ALA A 7 -31.38 -0.56 -9.52
C ALA A 7 -30.86 -0.18 -8.12
N ASN A 8 -31.77 0.13 -7.17
CA ASN A 8 -31.39 0.42 -5.78
C ASN A 8 -30.74 -0.79 -5.08
N ARG A 9 -31.19 -2.03 -5.31
CA ARG A 9 -30.56 -3.23 -4.71
C ARG A 9 -29.18 -3.53 -5.30
N GLY A 10 -29.03 -3.42 -6.61
CA GLY A 10 -27.72 -3.58 -7.28
C GLY A 10 -26.73 -2.52 -6.79
N PHE A 11 -27.20 -1.28 -6.68
CA PHE A 11 -26.43 -0.15 -6.16
C PHE A 11 -25.99 -0.35 -4.70
N LEU A 12 -26.92 -0.68 -3.80
CA LEU A 12 -26.59 -0.95 -2.39
C LEU A 12 -25.61 -2.11 -2.23
N THR A 13 -25.71 -3.13 -3.09
CA THR A 13 -24.75 -4.25 -3.09
C THR A 13 -23.35 -3.79 -3.49
N LEU A 14 -23.22 -2.92 -4.50
CA LEU A 14 -21.94 -2.33 -4.92
C LEU A 14 -21.35 -1.37 -3.87
N VAL A 15 -22.20 -0.60 -3.19
CA VAL A 15 -21.80 0.27 -2.08
C VAL A 15 -21.33 -0.55 -0.89
N GLN A 16 -22.03 -1.65 -0.58
CA GLN A 16 -21.68 -2.53 0.53
C GLN A 16 -20.36 -3.26 0.28
N THR A 17 -20.11 -3.75 -0.94
CA THR A 17 -18.79 -4.34 -1.28
C THR A 17 -17.66 -3.34 -1.09
N TYR A 18 -17.92 -2.07 -1.36
CA TYR A 18 -16.95 -1.02 -1.15
C TYR A 18 -16.66 -0.76 0.33
N LEU A 19 -17.74 -0.60 1.12
CA LEU A 19 -17.66 -0.38 2.57
C LEU A 19 -17.00 -1.52 3.31
N GLU A 20 -17.16 -2.75 2.83
CA GLU A 20 -16.60 -3.94 3.45
C GLU A 20 -15.17 -4.23 2.96
N GLY A 21 -14.64 -3.47 1.99
CA GLY A 21 -13.31 -3.73 1.41
C GLY A 21 -13.27 -4.96 0.50
N GLU A 22 -14.44 -5.40 0.04
CA GLU A 22 -14.68 -6.56 -0.83
C GLU A 22 -14.51 -6.27 -2.33
N ALA A 23 -14.55 -5.01 -2.74
CA ALA A 23 -14.39 -4.64 -4.14
C ALA A 23 -12.99 -5.04 -4.63
N GLN A 24 -12.89 -5.82 -5.71
CA GLN A 24 -11.64 -6.10 -6.41
C GLN A 24 -11.26 -4.91 -7.31
N PHE A 25 -10.20 -4.19 -6.96
CA PHE A 25 -9.70 -3.02 -7.67
C PHE A 25 -8.81 -3.45 -8.85
N ASN A 26 -9.37 -4.12 -9.85
CA ASN A 26 -8.61 -4.57 -11.03
C ASN A 26 -8.69 -3.57 -12.21
N ALA A 27 -9.69 -2.68 -12.21
CA ALA A 27 -9.89 -1.64 -13.22
C ALA A 27 -10.58 -0.39 -12.65
N ARG A 28 -10.16 0.78 -13.16
CA ARG A 28 -10.73 2.13 -13.05
C ARG A 28 -11.82 2.35 -11.99
N TYR A 29 -11.44 2.27 -10.72
CA TYR A 29 -12.39 2.44 -9.61
C TYR A 29 -13.02 3.84 -9.56
N ALA A 30 -12.23 4.86 -9.92
CA ALA A 30 -12.71 6.23 -10.04
C ALA A 30 -13.77 6.40 -11.15
N ASP A 31 -13.66 5.65 -12.25
CA ASP A 31 -14.66 5.67 -13.32
C ASP A 31 -15.99 5.08 -12.81
N VAL A 32 -15.98 4.11 -11.89
CA VAL A 32 -17.21 3.58 -11.27
C VAL A 32 -17.88 4.64 -10.39
N MET A 33 -17.12 5.37 -9.57
CA MET A 33 -17.66 6.48 -8.79
C MET A 33 -18.16 7.63 -9.69
N GLU A 34 -17.50 7.87 -10.83
CA GLU A 34 -17.94 8.83 -11.85
C GLU A 34 -19.21 8.35 -12.59
N MET A 35 -19.32 7.06 -12.93
CA MET A 35 -20.54 6.49 -13.51
C MET A 35 -21.70 6.59 -12.53
N ILE A 36 -21.46 6.23 -11.26
CA ILE A 36 -22.43 6.39 -10.18
C ILE A 36 -22.85 7.87 -10.05
N TYR A 37 -21.90 8.81 -10.12
CA TYR A 37 -22.19 10.25 -10.18
C TYR A 37 -23.16 10.60 -11.32
N HIS A 38 -22.90 10.11 -12.54
CA HIS A 38 -23.71 10.44 -13.72
C HIS A 38 -25.11 9.82 -13.65
N GLU A 39 -25.24 8.62 -13.07
CA GLU A 39 -26.52 7.96 -12.90
C GLU A 39 -27.33 8.51 -11.71
N LEU A 40 -26.68 8.95 -10.63
CA LEU A 40 -27.33 9.43 -9.40
C LEU A 40 -27.80 10.88 -9.48
N ILE A 41 -26.98 11.78 -10.04
CA ILE A 41 -27.12 13.22 -9.75
C ILE A 41 -27.14 14.10 -11.02
N ASP A 42 -26.58 13.64 -12.14
CA ASP A 42 -26.46 14.43 -13.38
C ASP A 42 -27.64 14.26 -14.35
N LYS A 43 -28.66 13.45 -14.00
CA LYS A 43 -29.89 13.38 -14.80
C LYS A 43 -30.73 14.64 -14.59
N GLU A 44 -30.96 15.37 -15.67
CA GLU A 44 -32.00 16.40 -15.74
C GLU A 44 -33.36 15.87 -15.22
N PRO A 45 -34.29 16.75 -14.79
CA PRO A 45 -35.47 16.41 -13.97
C PRO A 45 -36.50 15.46 -14.62
N TYR A 46 -36.21 14.86 -15.78
CA TYR A 46 -37.19 14.21 -16.63
C TYR A 46 -37.26 12.68 -16.54
N ASP A 47 -36.39 12.00 -15.77
CA ASP A 47 -36.56 10.56 -15.49
C ASP A 47 -36.29 10.22 -14.02
N ALA A 48 -37.39 10.17 -13.25
CA ALA A 48 -37.45 9.85 -11.83
C ALA A 48 -36.96 8.43 -11.51
N TYR A 49 -35.66 8.31 -11.24
CA TYR A 49 -35.14 7.32 -10.30
C TYR A 49 -34.59 8.07 -9.08
N GLU A 50 -35.49 8.55 -8.21
CA GLU A 50 -35.06 9.02 -6.89
C GLU A 50 -34.49 7.82 -6.13
N PHE A 51 -33.18 7.86 -5.90
CA PHE A 51 -32.53 6.90 -5.01
C PHE A 51 -33.02 7.14 -3.57
N SER A 52 -33.19 6.07 -2.81
CA SER A 52 -33.65 6.20 -1.42
C SER A 52 -32.65 6.99 -0.58
N GLU A 53 -33.12 7.69 0.45
CA GLU A 53 -32.25 8.36 1.45
C GLU A 53 -31.21 7.39 2.02
N ILE A 54 -31.58 6.12 2.22
CA ILE A 54 -30.66 5.06 2.65
C ILE A 54 -29.55 4.83 1.62
N SER A 55 -29.90 4.72 0.34
CA SER A 55 -28.93 4.56 -0.75
C SER A 55 -27.92 5.71 -0.77
N VAL A 56 -28.41 6.95 -0.66
CA VAL A 56 -27.56 8.15 -0.65
C VAL A 56 -26.66 8.17 0.59
N ARG A 57 -27.20 7.86 1.77
CA ARG A 57 -26.43 7.79 3.02
C ARG A 57 -25.33 6.73 2.98
N GLU A 58 -25.64 5.52 2.52
CA GLU A 58 -24.63 4.46 2.40
C GLU A 58 -23.59 4.81 1.34
N PHE A 59 -23.97 5.49 0.25
CA PHE A 59 -23.03 6.00 -0.73
C PHE A 59 -22.11 7.09 -0.15
N THR A 60 -22.66 8.07 0.58
CA THR A 60 -21.86 9.08 1.30
C THR A 60 -20.87 8.42 2.24
N LYS A 61 -21.29 7.35 2.94
CA LYS A 61 -20.42 6.56 3.79
C LYS A 61 -19.32 5.85 2.99
N ALA A 62 -19.65 5.19 1.88
CA ALA A 62 -18.69 4.55 0.99
C ALA A 62 -17.63 5.55 0.50
N PHE A 63 -18.10 6.69 0.00
CA PHE A 63 -17.26 7.78 -0.47
C PHE A 63 -16.28 8.27 0.61
N LEU A 64 -16.78 8.67 1.78
CA LEU A 64 -15.95 9.21 2.86
C LEU A 64 -15.07 8.16 3.56
N ASP A 65 -15.54 6.93 3.67
CA ASP A 65 -14.83 5.94 4.47
C ASP A 65 -13.82 5.13 3.65
N CYS A 66 -13.93 5.13 2.31
CA CYS A 66 -13.03 4.36 1.45
C CYS A 66 -12.48 5.14 0.25
N HIS A 67 -13.27 5.95 -0.46
CA HIS A 67 -12.78 6.57 -1.72
C HIS A 67 -11.82 7.71 -1.50
N VAL A 68 -12.14 8.57 -0.54
CA VAL A 68 -11.29 9.72 -0.21
C VAL A 68 -9.95 9.30 0.42
N LEU A 69 -9.79 8.05 0.85
CA LEU A 69 -8.50 7.52 1.33
C LEU A 69 -7.42 7.52 0.25
N PHE A 70 -7.82 7.45 -1.02
CA PHE A 70 -6.90 7.41 -2.16
C PHE A 70 -6.52 8.79 -2.68
N LEU A 71 -7.06 9.87 -2.10
CA LEU A 71 -6.74 11.23 -2.50
C LEU A 71 -5.62 11.80 -1.63
N ARG A 72 -4.59 12.36 -2.27
CA ARG A 72 -3.64 13.28 -1.64
C ARG A 72 -3.53 14.56 -2.47
N GLY A 73 -3.94 15.68 -1.89
CA GLY A 73 -4.05 16.94 -2.63
C GLY A 73 -4.98 16.79 -3.82
N ARG A 74 -4.44 16.87 -5.04
CA ARG A 74 -5.17 16.63 -6.30
C ARG A 74 -4.76 15.35 -7.02
N THR A 75 -3.84 14.61 -6.42
CA THR A 75 -3.29 13.38 -6.96
C THR A 75 -4.02 12.20 -6.34
N PHE A 76 -4.50 11.32 -7.20
CA PHE A 76 -5.12 10.08 -6.79
C PHE A 76 -4.09 8.98 -6.73
N GLU A 77 -4.32 7.98 -5.88
CA GLU A 77 -3.44 6.83 -5.76
C GLU A 77 -3.28 6.13 -7.14
N PRO A 78 -2.05 5.92 -7.64
CA PRO A 78 -1.86 5.52 -9.04
C PRO A 78 -2.32 4.10 -9.36
N SER A 79 -2.16 3.17 -8.42
CA SER A 79 -2.47 1.75 -8.64
C SER A 79 -3.97 1.49 -8.82
N VAL A 80 -4.83 2.34 -8.25
CA VAL A 80 -6.29 2.27 -8.42
C VAL A 80 -6.81 2.98 -9.68
N CYS A 81 -5.95 3.66 -10.45
CA CYS A 81 -6.28 4.21 -11.76
C CYS A 81 -6.32 3.13 -12.88
N GLY A 82 -5.89 1.89 -12.58
CA GLY A 82 -5.83 0.80 -13.56
C GLY A 82 -5.01 1.19 -14.79
N ARG A 83 -5.45 0.80 -15.99
CA ARG A 83 -4.76 1.19 -17.24
C ARG A 83 -4.63 2.70 -17.46
N SER A 84 -5.49 3.49 -16.81
CA SER A 84 -5.49 4.93 -16.97
C SER A 84 -4.29 5.62 -16.32
N ILE A 85 -3.43 4.90 -15.59
CA ILE A 85 -2.20 5.42 -15.00
C ILE A 85 -1.29 6.12 -16.04
N THR A 86 -1.27 5.67 -17.30
CA THR A 86 -0.51 6.31 -18.39
C THR A 86 -1.32 7.31 -19.20
N GLY A 87 -2.58 7.56 -18.83
CA GLY A 87 -3.45 8.52 -19.50
C GLY A 87 -3.13 9.95 -19.08
N ASN A 88 -3.26 10.88 -20.02
CA ASN A 88 -2.94 12.29 -19.78
C ASN A 88 -3.71 12.90 -18.60
N ALA A 89 -2.98 13.36 -17.59
CA ALA A 89 -3.48 13.99 -16.37
C ALA A 89 -4.47 13.11 -15.58
N ARG A 90 -4.40 11.78 -15.73
CA ARG A 90 -5.34 10.88 -15.06
C ARG A 90 -5.05 10.82 -13.57
N VAL A 91 -3.80 10.57 -13.20
CA VAL A 91 -3.42 10.38 -11.79
C VAL A 91 -3.42 11.71 -11.03
N THR A 92 -2.88 12.77 -11.66
CA THR A 92 -2.62 14.08 -11.02
C THR A 92 -3.80 15.06 -11.08
N TYR A 93 -4.89 14.73 -11.78
CA TYR A 93 -6.02 15.64 -11.89
C TYR A 93 -7.38 14.98 -12.15
N TRP A 94 -7.59 14.37 -13.33
CA TRP A 94 -8.93 14.02 -13.81
C TRP A 94 -9.64 13.02 -12.92
N THR A 95 -8.93 11.99 -12.45
CA THR A 95 -9.48 10.99 -11.54
C THR A 95 -9.96 11.64 -10.24
N ALA A 96 -9.14 12.50 -9.61
CA ALA A 96 -9.50 13.19 -8.38
C ALA A 96 -10.63 14.21 -8.60
N PHE A 97 -10.58 14.97 -9.70
CA PHE A 97 -11.61 15.94 -10.03
C PHE A 97 -12.99 15.27 -10.22
N ASN A 98 -13.05 14.23 -11.06
CA ASN A 98 -14.31 13.57 -11.39
C ASN A 98 -14.88 12.76 -10.24
N SER A 99 -14.03 11.99 -9.55
CA SER A 99 -14.52 11.02 -8.56
C SER A 99 -14.48 11.51 -7.13
N VAL A 100 -13.80 12.63 -6.83
CA VAL A 100 -13.73 13.20 -5.49
C VAL A 100 -14.31 14.61 -5.43
N HIS A 101 -13.76 15.55 -6.20
CA HIS A 101 -14.19 16.95 -6.12
C HIS A 101 -15.65 17.14 -6.54
N ARG A 102 -16.04 16.63 -7.72
CA ARG A 102 -17.44 16.71 -8.20
C ARG A 102 -18.41 15.98 -7.26
N VAL A 103 -18.06 14.77 -6.84
CA VAL A 103 -18.88 13.97 -5.92
C VAL A 103 -19.07 14.68 -4.57
N ALA A 104 -18.00 15.18 -3.96
CA ALA A 104 -18.09 15.92 -2.70
C ALA A 104 -18.94 17.19 -2.84
N THR A 105 -18.75 17.96 -3.92
CA THR A 105 -19.53 19.18 -4.20
C THR A 105 -21.02 18.88 -4.28
N MET A 106 -21.40 17.75 -4.87
CA MET A 106 -22.80 17.33 -4.98
C MET A 106 -23.38 16.74 -3.70
N LEU A 107 -22.58 16.03 -2.90
CA LEU A 107 -23.04 15.51 -1.61
C LEU A 107 -23.20 16.62 -0.56
N LEU A 108 -22.56 17.77 -0.74
CA LEU A 108 -22.64 18.90 0.20
C LEU A 108 -24.09 19.39 0.42
N PRO A 109 -24.89 19.72 -0.63
CA PRO A 109 -26.29 20.11 -0.45
C PRO A 109 -27.22 18.98 0.00
N VAL A 110 -26.82 17.71 -0.10
CA VAL A 110 -27.61 16.55 0.38
C VAL A 110 -27.73 16.55 1.92
N GLY A 111 -26.74 17.11 2.63
CA GLY A 111 -26.85 17.37 4.07
C GLY A 111 -26.38 16.23 4.99
N HIS A 112 -25.86 15.12 4.47
CA HIS A 112 -25.28 14.05 5.29
C HIS A 112 -23.76 14.22 5.46
N ARG A 113 -23.25 14.17 6.71
CA ARG A 113 -21.80 14.28 7.04
C ARG A 113 -21.13 15.52 6.41
N VAL A 114 -21.84 16.65 6.38
CA VAL A 114 -21.45 17.89 5.69
C VAL A 114 -20.05 18.37 6.07
N SER A 115 -19.68 18.34 7.35
CA SER A 115 -18.35 18.76 7.80
C SER A 115 -17.23 17.93 7.19
N GLU A 116 -17.41 16.62 7.08
CA GLU A 116 -16.39 15.72 6.51
C GLU A 116 -16.30 15.88 4.99
N ILE A 117 -17.41 16.17 4.33
CA ILE A 117 -17.42 16.50 2.89
C ILE A 117 -16.68 17.83 2.66
N GLN A 118 -16.91 18.82 3.52
CA GLN A 118 -16.19 20.10 3.44
C GLN A 118 -14.69 19.87 3.65
N ASP A 119 -14.29 19.03 4.61
CA ASP A 119 -12.90 18.66 4.82
C ASP A 119 -12.26 18.02 3.57
N VAL A 120 -13.01 17.20 2.82
CA VAL A 120 -12.55 16.62 1.54
C VAL A 120 -12.27 17.73 0.51
N LEU A 121 -13.21 18.66 0.35
CA LEU A 121 -13.06 19.78 -0.58
C LEU A 121 -11.89 20.68 -0.18
N ASP A 122 -11.75 20.98 1.11
CA ASP A 122 -10.65 21.80 1.63
C ASP A 122 -9.29 21.14 1.37
N ARG A 123 -9.15 19.83 1.61
CA ARG A 123 -7.93 19.08 1.28
C ARG A 123 -7.61 19.14 -0.22
N TYR A 124 -8.62 19.00 -1.07
CA TYR A 124 -8.46 19.07 -2.53
C TYR A 124 -8.05 20.48 -3.01
N HIS A 125 -8.71 21.51 -2.50
CA HIS A 125 -8.48 22.90 -2.92
C HIS A 125 -7.14 23.43 -2.43
N ASN A 126 -6.77 23.11 -1.19
CA ASN A 126 -5.50 23.50 -0.58
C ASN A 126 -4.31 22.60 -1.00
N LYS A 127 -4.55 21.60 -1.87
CA LYS A 127 -3.55 20.61 -2.31
C LYS A 127 -2.88 19.84 -1.15
N GLY A 128 -3.61 19.59 -0.07
CA GLY A 128 -3.08 18.86 1.07
C GLY A 128 -3.90 19.07 2.34
N PRO A 129 -3.69 18.23 3.37
CA PRO A 129 -4.32 18.38 4.66
C PRO A 129 -3.66 19.46 5.52
N SER A 130 -4.47 20.01 6.43
CA SER A 130 -4.05 20.76 7.61
C SER A 130 -4.25 19.91 8.86
N SER A 131 -3.75 20.36 10.01
CA SER A 131 -4.00 19.71 11.30
C SER A 131 -5.49 19.62 11.68
N LYS A 132 -6.36 20.42 11.07
CA LYS A 132 -7.81 20.44 11.36
C LYS A 132 -8.60 19.41 10.56
N ASN A 133 -8.15 19.09 9.35
CA ASN A 133 -8.88 18.26 8.39
C ASN A 133 -8.06 17.07 7.87
N ALA A 134 -6.97 16.73 8.54
CA ALA A 134 -6.18 15.55 8.20
C ALA A 134 -6.96 14.26 8.42
N LEU A 135 -6.88 13.35 7.44
CA LEU A 135 -7.41 12.01 7.58
C LEU A 135 -6.35 11.15 8.28
N ILE A 136 -6.62 10.73 9.52
CA ILE A 136 -5.77 9.79 10.26
C ILE A 136 -6.43 8.42 10.21
N LYS A 137 -6.06 7.61 9.22
CA LYS A 137 -6.76 6.36 8.93
C LYS A 137 -5.84 5.35 8.25
N ASN A 138 -6.02 4.09 8.58
CA ASN A 138 -5.46 2.97 7.84
C ASN A 138 -6.60 2.03 7.44
N ARG A 139 -6.47 1.42 6.26
CA ARG A 139 -7.49 0.50 5.75
C ARG A 139 -6.85 -0.66 5.01
N SER A 140 -7.20 -1.86 5.45
CA SER A 140 -7.02 -3.10 4.71
C SER A 140 -8.10 -3.21 3.63
N LEU A 141 -7.69 -3.41 2.39
CA LEU A 141 -8.56 -3.70 1.25
C LEU A 141 -8.29 -5.14 0.84
N PHE A 142 -8.62 -6.07 1.74
CA PHE A 142 -8.22 -7.48 1.70
C PHE A 142 -8.71 -8.25 0.46
N ALA A 143 -9.82 -7.83 -0.16
CA ALA A 143 -10.27 -8.45 -1.40
C ALA A 143 -9.51 -7.95 -2.63
N SER A 144 -8.75 -6.86 -2.49
CA SER A 144 -7.98 -6.20 -3.54
C SER A 144 -6.47 -6.32 -3.39
N ASP A 145 -6.01 -7.04 -2.36
CA ASP A 145 -4.60 -7.14 -2.01
C ASP A 145 -3.93 -5.76 -1.93
N MET A 146 -4.59 -4.81 -1.28
CA MET A 146 -4.11 -3.44 -1.12
C MET A 146 -4.26 -2.96 0.32
N MET A 147 -3.41 -2.02 0.73
CA MET A 147 -3.59 -1.25 1.95
C MET A 147 -3.33 0.22 1.68
N ALA A 148 -4.13 1.09 2.30
CA ALA A 148 -3.96 2.54 2.26
C ALA A 148 -3.81 3.09 3.67
N HIS A 149 -2.99 4.14 3.82
CA HIS A 149 -2.63 4.74 5.08
C HIS A 149 -2.52 6.26 4.90
N GLN A 150 -3.24 7.01 5.71
CA GLN A 150 -3.28 8.47 5.68
C GLN A 150 -2.85 9.02 7.03
N ARG A 151 -1.98 10.03 6.96
CA ARG A 151 -1.46 10.82 8.07
C ARG A 151 -1.43 12.29 7.68
N LEU A 152 -1.19 13.16 8.65
CA LEU A 152 -1.05 14.58 8.38
C LEU A 152 0.08 14.84 7.38
N ALA A 153 1.27 14.26 7.62
CA ALA A 153 2.45 14.51 6.79
C ALA A 153 2.44 13.78 5.45
N PHE A 154 1.80 12.60 5.34
CA PHE A 154 1.83 11.80 4.13
C PHE A 154 0.63 10.86 3.98
N MET A 155 0.44 10.39 2.75
CA MET A 155 -0.29 9.17 2.42
C MET A 155 0.72 8.10 2.00
N ALA A 156 0.50 6.85 2.42
CA ALA A 156 1.17 5.69 1.86
C ALA A 156 0.16 4.63 1.42
N SER A 157 0.44 3.93 0.34
CA SER A 157 -0.30 2.74 -0.08
C SER A 157 0.66 1.64 -0.50
N VAL A 158 0.18 0.39 -0.44
CA VAL A 158 0.83 -0.73 -1.10
C VAL A 158 -0.19 -1.49 -1.93
N ARG A 159 0.16 -1.75 -3.18
CA ARG A 159 -0.56 -2.65 -4.09
C ARG A 159 0.22 -3.96 -4.22
N MET A 160 -0.45 -5.05 -3.88
CA MET A 160 0.04 -6.41 -4.01
C MET A 160 -0.86 -7.15 -5.04
N HIS A 161 -0.57 -8.42 -5.28
CA HIS A 161 -1.51 -9.33 -5.92
C HIS A 161 -1.26 -10.76 -5.46
N SER A 162 -2.30 -11.59 -5.55
CA SER A 162 -2.31 -13.00 -5.12
C SER A 162 -2.80 -13.90 -6.25
N SER A 163 -3.19 -15.13 -5.92
CA SER A 163 -4.01 -15.99 -6.78
C SER A 163 -5.42 -15.43 -7.03
N ARG A 164 -5.88 -14.48 -6.20
CA ARG A 164 -7.27 -13.96 -6.19
C ARG A 164 -7.44 -12.65 -6.94
N THR A 165 -6.36 -11.89 -7.12
CA THR A 165 -6.38 -10.56 -7.74
C THR A 165 -5.42 -10.52 -8.91
N THR A 166 -5.60 -9.54 -9.79
CA THR A 166 -4.72 -9.36 -10.93
C THR A 166 -3.87 -8.11 -10.76
N ARG A 167 -2.75 -8.10 -11.49
CA ARG A 167 -2.02 -6.85 -11.77
C ARG A 167 -2.93 -5.82 -12.45
N PRO A 168 -2.65 -4.51 -12.33
CA PRO A 168 -3.32 -3.49 -13.11
C PRO A 168 -3.33 -3.80 -14.61
N GLU A 169 -4.50 -3.64 -15.22
CA GLU A 169 -4.77 -4.08 -16.59
C GLU A 169 -3.94 -3.27 -17.63
N THR A 170 -3.67 -3.90 -18.78
CA THR A 170 -3.10 -3.25 -19.97
C THR A 170 -4.17 -3.20 -21.04
N TRP A 171 -4.25 -2.09 -21.79
CA TRP A 171 -5.14 -2.00 -22.95
C TRP A 171 -4.34 -1.73 -24.19
N ILE A 172 -4.49 -2.59 -25.20
CA ILE A 172 -3.88 -2.41 -26.51
C ILE A 172 -5.03 -2.04 -27.46
N GLY A 173 -4.89 -0.93 -28.18
CA GLY A 173 -5.94 -0.44 -29.06
C GLY A 173 -5.45 0.79 -29.81
N ARG A 174 -6.38 1.60 -30.36
CA ARG A 174 -6.01 2.86 -31.04
C ARG A 174 -5.13 3.77 -30.18
N ARG A 175 -5.37 3.75 -28.85
CA ARG A 175 -4.53 4.37 -27.83
C ARG A 175 -4.13 3.28 -26.84
N THR A 176 -2.90 2.79 -26.93
CA THR A 176 -2.36 1.81 -25.98
C THR A 176 -2.16 2.45 -24.61
N MET A 177 -2.67 1.83 -23.54
CA MET A 177 -2.59 2.31 -22.18
C MET A 177 -1.96 1.26 -21.27
N ASN A 178 -1.09 1.70 -20.36
CA ASN A 178 -0.39 0.86 -19.38
C ASN A 178 0.31 -0.36 -19.99
N GLU A 179 0.98 -0.16 -21.13
CA GLU A 179 1.73 -1.21 -21.84
C GLU A 179 2.87 -1.79 -20.99
N ASN A 180 3.49 -0.94 -20.18
CA ASN A 180 4.68 -1.27 -19.40
C ASN A 180 4.37 -1.57 -17.92
N GLY A 181 3.09 -1.63 -17.52
CA GLY A 181 2.64 -1.83 -16.13
C GLY A 181 2.82 -3.24 -15.56
N TYR A 182 3.81 -4.01 -16.04
CA TYR A 182 3.94 -5.45 -15.77
C TYR A 182 4.17 -5.79 -14.28
N TYR A 183 4.86 -4.90 -13.56
CA TYR A 183 5.26 -5.10 -12.15
C TYR A 183 4.43 -4.26 -11.15
N LEU A 184 3.35 -3.59 -11.59
CA LEU A 184 2.56 -2.70 -10.71
C LEU A 184 1.88 -3.43 -9.54
N GLY A 185 1.64 -4.74 -9.65
CA GLY A 185 1.08 -5.56 -8.57
C GLY A 185 2.14 -6.13 -7.62
N ASP A 186 3.43 -5.89 -7.86
CA ASP A 186 4.52 -6.65 -7.22
C ASP A 186 5.01 -5.96 -5.94
N GLY A 187 4.09 -5.36 -5.19
CA GLY A 187 4.37 -4.58 -3.99
C GLY A 187 4.62 -3.10 -4.29
N MET A 188 3.96 -2.53 -5.30
CA MET A 188 4.05 -1.10 -5.61
C MET A 188 3.67 -0.29 -4.37
N THR A 189 4.62 0.48 -3.86
CA THR A 189 4.47 1.30 -2.67
C THR A 189 4.47 2.76 -3.08
N THR A 190 3.36 3.46 -2.89
CA THR A 190 3.26 4.90 -3.19
C THR A 190 3.33 5.69 -1.90
N ILE A 191 4.07 6.80 -1.92
CA ILE A 191 4.18 7.75 -0.81
C ILE A 191 3.98 9.14 -1.39
N MET A 192 3.04 9.90 -0.83
CA MET A 192 2.69 11.26 -1.28
C MET A 192 2.51 12.18 -0.07
N LYS A 193 3.23 13.30 -0.02
CA LYS A 193 3.07 14.36 0.98
C LYS A 193 2.03 15.37 0.51
N ASP A 194 2.08 15.80 -0.75
CA ASP A 194 1.08 16.67 -1.38
C ASP A 194 0.54 16.13 -2.71
N GLY A 195 1.22 15.13 -3.29
CA GLY A 195 0.84 14.48 -4.54
C GLY A 195 1.59 15.00 -5.76
N ASP A 196 2.31 16.13 -5.65
CA ASP A 196 3.10 16.69 -6.76
C ASP A 196 4.39 15.86 -6.99
N GLU A 197 4.74 14.92 -6.08
CA GLU A 197 5.84 13.95 -6.27
C GLU A 197 5.64 13.04 -7.49
N LEU A 198 4.40 12.89 -7.96
CA LEU A 198 4.05 12.11 -9.16
C LEU A 198 3.88 13.00 -10.40
N GLY A 199 4.16 14.30 -10.26
CA GLY A 199 4.01 15.33 -11.28
C GLY A 199 2.74 16.15 -11.11
N ILE A 200 2.52 17.03 -12.08
CA ILE A 200 1.36 17.93 -12.12
C ILE A 200 0.54 17.69 -13.39
N ARG A 201 -0.67 18.26 -13.43
CA ARG A 201 -1.55 18.19 -14.60
C ARG A 201 -0.80 18.56 -15.90
N GLY A 202 -0.67 17.59 -16.80
CA GLY A 202 -0.01 17.77 -18.11
C GLY A 202 1.52 17.65 -18.07
N ASN A 203 2.09 17.18 -16.96
CA ASN A 203 3.49 16.84 -16.77
C ASN A 203 3.62 15.69 -15.73
N GLU A 204 3.06 14.53 -16.05
CA GLU A 204 3.03 13.37 -15.13
C GLU A 204 4.23 12.45 -15.32
N LEU A 205 4.71 11.89 -14.22
CA LEU A 205 5.88 11.02 -14.19
C LEU A 205 5.66 9.69 -14.96
N PHE A 206 4.45 9.16 -14.99
CA PHE A 206 4.14 7.83 -15.55
C PHE A 206 4.42 7.69 -17.05
N GLN A 207 4.59 8.79 -17.79
CA GLN A 207 4.87 8.77 -19.23
C GLN A 207 6.33 8.44 -19.56
N HIS A 208 7.24 8.69 -18.62
CA HIS A 208 8.68 8.44 -18.73
C HIS A 208 9.20 7.71 -17.49
N TYR A 209 8.32 6.94 -16.85
CA TYR A 209 8.66 6.07 -15.72
C TYR A 209 9.61 4.96 -16.15
N ASP A 210 10.61 4.67 -15.33
CA ASP A 210 11.34 3.40 -15.42
C ASP A 210 10.45 2.31 -14.81
N TRP A 211 9.70 1.63 -15.68
CA TRP A 211 8.77 0.57 -15.30
C TRP A 211 9.47 -0.69 -14.75
N ALA A 212 10.80 -0.79 -14.86
CA ALA A 212 11.60 -1.83 -14.21
C ALA A 212 12.05 -1.44 -12.79
N LYS A 213 11.74 -0.21 -12.34
CA LYS A 213 12.01 0.31 -11.00
C LYS A 213 10.74 0.81 -10.31
N ILE A 214 9.72 -0.04 -10.21
CA ILE A 214 8.49 0.29 -9.49
C ILE A 214 8.80 0.47 -7.99
N PRO A 215 8.47 1.62 -7.37
CA PRO A 215 8.69 1.86 -5.94
C PRO A 215 8.12 0.74 -5.07
N GLY A 216 8.89 0.28 -4.10
CA GLY A 216 8.57 -0.83 -3.21
C GLY A 216 8.71 -2.23 -3.80
N ALA A 217 8.74 -2.39 -5.13
CA ALA A 217 8.84 -3.70 -5.76
C ALA A 217 10.28 -4.26 -5.72
N THR A 218 10.38 -5.58 -5.72
CA THR A 218 11.65 -6.31 -5.89
C THR A 218 11.57 -7.09 -7.19
N ILE A 219 12.41 -6.74 -8.17
CA ILE A 219 12.24 -7.15 -9.57
C ILE A 219 13.62 -7.51 -10.15
N GLU A 220 13.69 -8.58 -10.93
CA GLU A 220 14.83 -8.80 -11.84
C GLU A 220 14.84 -7.72 -12.92
N TYR A 221 15.89 -6.89 -12.92
CA TYR A 221 15.96 -5.73 -13.79
C TYR A 221 15.89 -6.12 -15.26
N ALA A 222 14.93 -5.55 -15.99
CA ALA A 222 14.77 -5.76 -17.41
C ALA A 222 14.79 -4.41 -18.13
N LYS A 223 15.72 -4.23 -19.07
CA LYS A 223 15.82 -3.01 -19.88
C LYS A 223 14.52 -2.73 -20.65
N GLN A 224 13.82 -3.78 -21.06
CA GLN A 224 12.46 -3.71 -21.57
C GLN A 224 11.59 -4.59 -20.69
N VAL A 225 10.60 -3.99 -20.04
CA VAL A 225 9.64 -4.76 -19.24
C VAL A 225 8.81 -5.68 -20.15
N PRO A 226 8.47 -6.89 -19.69
CA PRO A 226 7.63 -7.79 -20.48
C PRO A 226 6.29 -7.13 -20.82
N ARG A 227 5.90 -7.18 -22.10
CA ARG A 227 4.57 -6.78 -22.54
C ARG A 227 3.64 -7.96 -22.40
N ALA A 228 2.52 -7.75 -21.72
CA ALA A 228 1.50 -8.77 -21.53
C ALA A 228 0.25 -8.43 -22.34
N GLY A 229 -0.45 -9.48 -22.79
CA GLY A 229 -1.58 -9.40 -23.72
C GLY A 229 -2.80 -8.65 -23.17
N MET A 230 -3.77 -8.41 -24.07
CA MET A 230 -4.91 -7.49 -23.89
C MET A 230 -5.94 -7.85 -22.80
N GLU A 231 -5.96 -9.06 -22.26
CA GLU A 231 -7.17 -9.55 -21.59
C GLU A 231 -6.95 -10.19 -20.22
N TYR A 232 -7.94 -9.94 -19.35
CA TYR A 232 -8.21 -10.73 -18.16
C TYR A 232 -8.63 -12.13 -18.60
N ASP A 233 -7.66 -13.02 -18.73
CA ASP A 233 -7.92 -14.45 -18.81
C ASP A 233 -6.83 -15.18 -18.03
N PRO A 234 -7.06 -15.53 -16.75
CA PRO A 234 -6.05 -16.26 -15.97
C PRO A 234 -5.80 -17.68 -16.50
N THR A 235 -6.70 -18.23 -17.33
CA THR A 235 -6.53 -19.56 -17.96
C THR A 235 -5.61 -19.49 -19.18
N ASN A 236 -5.69 -18.41 -19.97
CA ASN A 236 -4.82 -18.19 -21.14
C ASN A 236 -3.61 -17.28 -20.86
N PHE A 237 -3.62 -16.53 -19.75
CA PHE A 237 -2.58 -15.57 -19.36
C PHE A 237 -2.17 -15.73 -17.88
N PRO A 238 -1.48 -16.84 -17.53
CA PRO A 238 -1.10 -17.17 -16.15
C PRO A 238 -0.13 -16.16 -15.50
N HIS A 239 0.39 -15.19 -16.27
CA HIS A 239 1.24 -14.12 -15.76
C HIS A 239 0.49 -13.00 -15.03
N HIS A 240 -0.85 -12.99 -15.06
CA HIS A 240 -1.67 -11.96 -14.39
C HIS A 240 -1.89 -12.21 -12.89
N ILE A 241 -1.64 -13.43 -12.41
CA ILE A 241 -1.86 -13.87 -11.03
C ILE A 241 -0.59 -14.43 -10.40
N SER A 242 -0.55 -14.42 -9.06
CA SER A 242 0.49 -15.10 -8.27
C SER A 242 0.10 -16.56 -8.04
N LYS A 243 1.08 -17.44 -7.84
CA LYS A 243 0.85 -18.80 -7.30
C LYS A 243 0.63 -18.80 -5.79
N ALA A 244 1.08 -17.75 -5.10
CA ALA A 244 0.97 -17.65 -3.66
C ALA A 244 -0.40 -17.10 -3.22
N ASP A 245 -1.01 -17.81 -2.28
CA ASP A 245 -2.24 -17.36 -1.61
C ASP A 245 -1.94 -16.37 -0.47
N PHE A 246 -0.78 -16.47 0.20
CA PHE A 246 -0.45 -15.65 1.37
C PHE A 246 -0.12 -14.22 0.93
N VAL A 247 -1.16 -13.39 0.81
CA VAL A 247 -1.08 -11.98 0.45
C VAL A 247 -2.25 -11.28 1.13
N GLY A 248 -2.01 -10.28 1.94
CA GLY A 248 -3.11 -9.62 2.62
C GLY A 248 -2.63 -8.60 3.63
N SER A 249 -3.55 -8.19 4.49
CA SER A 249 -3.24 -7.17 5.48
C SER A 249 -4.15 -7.22 6.71
N THR A 250 -3.70 -6.63 7.80
CA THR A 250 -4.49 -6.43 9.03
C THR A 250 -4.52 -4.95 9.39
N SER A 251 -5.67 -4.46 9.85
CA SER A 251 -5.86 -3.04 10.19
C SER A 251 -6.79 -2.87 11.38
N ASP A 252 -6.42 -2.00 12.32
CA ASP A 252 -7.30 -1.56 13.41
C ASP A 252 -8.06 -0.26 13.07
N GLY A 253 -7.95 0.21 11.83
CA GLY A 253 -8.52 1.48 11.35
C GLY A 253 -7.57 2.67 11.46
N VAL A 254 -6.48 2.57 12.24
CA VAL A 254 -5.49 3.66 12.42
C VAL A 254 -4.10 3.20 11.99
N TYR A 255 -3.70 1.99 12.37
CA TYR A 255 -2.45 1.35 12.01
C TYR A 255 -2.72 0.05 11.25
N GLY A 256 -1.70 -0.47 10.58
CA GLY A 256 -1.84 -1.72 9.87
C GLY A 256 -0.53 -2.36 9.47
N VAL A 257 -0.64 -3.63 9.08
CA VAL A 257 0.45 -4.45 8.57
C VAL A 257 -0.03 -5.12 7.29
N ALA A 258 0.75 -5.07 6.23
CA ALA A 258 0.52 -5.79 5.00
C ALA A 258 1.67 -6.76 4.72
N ALA A 259 1.40 -7.87 4.03
CA ALA A 259 2.43 -8.82 3.65
C ALA A 259 2.07 -9.57 2.38
N MET A 260 3.10 -10.00 1.64
CA MET A 260 2.95 -10.89 0.50
C MET A 260 4.08 -11.91 0.44
N ILE A 261 3.73 -13.16 0.12
CA ILE A 261 4.65 -14.10 -0.51
C ILE A 261 4.58 -13.84 -2.02
N TYR A 262 5.72 -13.50 -2.60
CA TYR A 262 5.85 -13.27 -4.02
C TYR A 262 6.33 -14.54 -4.71
N ASP A 263 5.46 -15.13 -5.52
CA ASP A 263 5.73 -16.34 -6.30
C ASP A 263 4.93 -16.30 -7.61
N ARG A 264 5.49 -15.62 -8.64
CA ARG A 264 4.83 -15.50 -9.95
C ARG A 264 5.41 -16.50 -10.97
N PRO A 265 4.58 -17.16 -11.80
CA PRO A 265 5.07 -18.14 -12.78
C PRO A 265 6.09 -17.60 -13.80
N THR A 266 6.04 -16.30 -14.10
CA THR A 266 6.78 -15.67 -15.21
C THR A 266 7.93 -14.79 -14.76
N VAL A 267 8.35 -14.92 -13.50
CA VAL A 267 9.51 -14.21 -12.95
C VAL A 267 10.47 -15.23 -12.31
N ASN A 268 11.75 -14.90 -12.32
CA ASN A 268 12.81 -15.81 -11.90
C ASN A 268 13.08 -15.78 -10.40
N ILE A 269 12.37 -14.95 -9.63
CA ILE A 269 12.61 -14.78 -8.19
C ILE A 269 11.38 -15.10 -7.35
N THR A 270 11.63 -15.54 -6.12
CA THR A 270 10.66 -15.58 -5.03
C THR A 270 11.15 -14.71 -3.88
N LEU A 271 10.23 -14.21 -3.05
CA LEU A 271 10.56 -13.50 -1.82
C LEU A 271 9.35 -13.36 -0.89
N LYS A 272 9.61 -12.88 0.33
CA LYS A 272 8.58 -12.51 1.31
C LYS A 272 8.73 -11.04 1.64
N LYS A 273 7.64 -10.27 1.57
CA LYS A 273 7.65 -8.83 1.84
C LYS A 273 6.63 -8.48 2.90
N SER A 274 6.94 -7.48 3.71
CA SER A 274 6.01 -6.93 4.70
C SER A 274 6.17 -5.43 4.84
N TRP A 275 5.06 -4.77 5.11
CA TRP A 275 4.94 -3.33 5.29
C TRP A 275 4.23 -3.04 6.61
N PHE A 276 4.84 -2.21 7.46
CA PHE A 276 4.29 -1.82 8.76
C PHE A 276 4.04 -0.32 8.76
N PHE A 277 2.80 0.08 8.95
CA PHE A 277 2.36 1.46 8.79
C PHE A 277 2.14 2.11 10.16
N PHE A 278 3.05 3.01 10.55
CA PHE A 278 3.01 3.77 11.81
C PHE A 278 2.61 5.23 11.57
N ASP A 279 2.76 6.11 12.56
CA ASP A 279 2.32 7.50 12.42
C ASP A 279 3.16 8.32 11.47
N ASP A 280 4.44 7.98 11.45
CA ASP A 280 5.48 8.87 11.02
C ASP A 280 6.34 8.16 9.96
N GLU A 281 6.43 6.84 10.03
CA GLU A 281 7.21 6.03 9.12
C GLU A 281 6.47 4.79 8.61
N LEU A 282 6.89 4.37 7.43
CA LEU A 282 6.57 3.09 6.83
C LEU A 282 7.81 2.19 6.92
N ILE A 283 7.67 1.01 7.51
CA ILE A 283 8.75 0.03 7.59
C ILE A 283 8.54 -1.05 6.54
N CYS A 284 9.55 -1.28 5.71
CA CYS A 284 9.54 -2.26 4.63
C CYS A 284 10.58 -3.34 4.89
N LEU A 285 10.13 -4.58 5.02
CA LEU A 285 10.99 -5.76 5.18
C LEU A 285 10.86 -6.67 3.96
N GLY A 286 11.98 -7.25 3.53
CA GLY A 286 12.04 -8.30 2.53
C GLY A 286 12.98 -9.42 2.97
N SER A 287 12.58 -10.67 2.82
CA SER A 287 13.44 -11.83 3.08
C SER A 287 13.29 -12.88 1.99
N ASN A 288 14.23 -13.83 1.97
CA ASN A 288 14.22 -14.95 1.03
C ASN A 288 14.18 -14.49 -0.42
N ILE A 289 14.93 -13.42 -0.72
CA ILE A 289 15.12 -12.97 -2.09
C ILE A 289 16.01 -14.00 -2.76
N GLU A 290 15.37 -14.85 -3.55
CA GLU A 290 15.95 -16.08 -4.08
C GLU A 290 15.61 -16.22 -5.56
N THR A 291 16.63 -16.44 -6.38
CA THR A 291 16.43 -16.91 -7.75
C THR A 291 16.04 -18.38 -7.73
N ARG A 292 15.01 -18.72 -8.52
CA ARG A 292 14.50 -20.08 -8.68
C ARG A 292 15.59 -21.04 -9.15
N GLU A 293 15.52 -22.27 -8.67
CA GLU A 293 16.38 -23.36 -9.10
C GLU A 293 16.33 -23.55 -10.62
N GLY A 294 17.50 -23.81 -11.23
CA GLY A 294 17.63 -24.06 -12.67
C GLY A 294 17.75 -22.80 -13.53
N ILE A 295 17.60 -21.60 -12.97
CA ILE A 295 17.83 -20.34 -13.70
C ILE A 295 19.29 -19.91 -13.53
N ASN A 296 20.06 -19.94 -14.63
CA ASN A 296 21.51 -19.67 -14.62
C ASN A 296 21.92 -18.35 -15.29
N ASP A 297 21.08 -17.77 -16.14
CA ASP A 297 21.28 -16.43 -16.72
C ASP A 297 20.25 -15.48 -16.12
N THR A 298 20.69 -14.61 -15.22
CA THR A 298 19.82 -13.63 -14.55
C THR A 298 20.40 -12.24 -14.63
N GLN A 299 19.53 -11.25 -14.74
CA GLN A 299 19.88 -9.85 -14.53
C GLN A 299 19.92 -9.52 -13.03
N PRO A 300 20.52 -8.38 -12.63
CA PRO A 300 20.50 -7.96 -11.24
C PRO A 300 19.08 -7.82 -10.70
N VAL A 301 18.86 -8.27 -9.47
CA VAL A 301 17.59 -8.14 -8.78
C VAL A 301 17.60 -6.86 -7.96
N LEU A 302 16.68 -5.95 -8.23
CA LEU A 302 16.63 -4.63 -7.60
C LEU A 302 15.43 -4.54 -6.67
N THR A 303 15.60 -3.97 -5.48
CA THR A 303 14.49 -3.43 -4.69
C THR A 303 14.48 -1.93 -4.81
N THR A 304 13.47 -1.38 -5.48
CA THR A 304 13.37 0.08 -5.63
C THR A 304 12.72 0.67 -4.39
N LEU A 305 13.36 1.65 -3.76
CA LEU A 305 12.83 2.32 -2.57
C LEU A 305 11.87 3.44 -2.99
N ASN A 306 12.26 4.26 -3.97
CA ASN A 306 11.35 5.23 -4.58
C ASN A 306 11.80 5.66 -5.99
N GLN A 307 10.85 6.23 -6.73
CA GLN A 307 11.00 6.86 -8.04
C GLN A 307 9.92 7.95 -8.18
N ILE A 308 10.32 9.21 -8.07
CA ILE A 308 9.44 10.39 -8.05
C ILE A 308 10.06 11.58 -8.80
N ILE A 309 9.28 12.63 -9.05
CA ILE A 309 9.81 13.91 -9.52
C ILE A 309 10.85 14.42 -8.53
N GLN A 310 12.01 14.81 -9.04
CA GLN A 310 13.07 15.37 -8.21
C GLN A 310 12.72 16.83 -7.86
N ASP A 311 12.49 17.09 -6.58
CA ASP A 311 12.48 18.44 -6.00
C ASP A 311 13.71 18.64 -5.09
N GLY A 312 14.61 19.54 -5.48
CA GLY A 312 15.85 19.80 -4.76
C GLY A 312 16.98 18.77 -4.93
N ALA A 313 17.97 18.86 -4.05
CA ALA A 313 19.14 17.98 -4.03
C ALA A 313 18.78 16.57 -3.54
N ILE A 314 19.55 15.58 -4.00
CA ILE A 314 19.54 14.23 -3.46
C ILE A 314 20.76 14.09 -2.55
N THR A 315 20.54 13.76 -1.30
CA THR A 315 21.59 13.66 -0.29
C THR A 315 21.63 12.25 0.29
N ALA A 316 22.80 11.75 0.65
CA ALA A 316 22.94 10.48 1.36
C ALA A 316 24.10 10.55 2.34
N TYR A 317 24.03 9.76 3.41
CA TYR A 317 25.19 9.49 4.24
C TYR A 317 25.60 8.03 4.08
N ASP A 318 26.84 7.83 3.68
CA ASP A 318 27.47 6.52 3.50
C ASP A 318 28.71 6.44 4.38
N GLU A 319 28.83 5.37 5.16
CA GLU A 319 29.95 5.20 6.10
C GLU A 319 31.32 5.14 5.40
N THR A 320 31.36 4.82 4.11
CA THR A 320 32.60 4.78 3.32
C THR A 320 32.88 6.12 2.65
N LYS A 321 31.85 6.84 2.20
CA LYS A 321 31.98 8.07 1.40
C LYS A 321 31.72 9.37 2.19
N GLY A 322 31.17 9.28 3.39
CA GLY A 322 30.63 10.41 4.15
C GLY A 322 29.33 10.94 3.55
N LEU A 323 29.05 12.22 3.79
CA LEU A 323 27.92 12.94 3.20
C LEU A 323 28.14 13.12 1.69
N VAL A 324 27.20 12.65 0.88
CA VAL A 324 27.19 12.80 -0.57
C VAL A 324 25.95 13.58 -0.97
N GLU A 325 26.11 14.55 -1.88
CA GLU A 325 25.01 15.32 -2.46
C GLU A 325 25.16 15.37 -3.97
N ILE A 326 24.06 15.14 -4.70
CA ILE A 326 24.00 15.25 -6.15
C ILE A 326 22.71 15.96 -6.60
N GLN A 327 22.78 16.56 -7.79
CA GLN A 327 21.62 17.07 -8.52
C GLN A 327 21.27 16.19 -9.72
N ASN A 328 22.28 15.60 -10.35
CA ASN A 328 22.14 14.77 -11.54
C ASN A 328 23.28 13.74 -11.60
N GLY A 329 23.03 12.61 -12.27
CA GLY A 329 23.92 11.47 -12.35
C GLY A 329 23.52 10.36 -11.37
N GLU A 330 24.24 9.26 -11.44
CA GLU A 330 24.07 8.08 -10.59
C GLU A 330 25.25 7.95 -9.63
N VAL A 331 24.94 7.64 -8.37
CA VAL A 331 25.96 7.37 -7.34
C VAL A 331 25.70 6.01 -6.71
N TYR A 332 26.72 5.15 -6.77
CA TYR A 332 26.83 3.93 -5.98
C TYR A 332 27.22 4.24 -4.53
N LEU A 333 26.50 3.68 -3.57
CA LEU A 333 26.71 3.79 -2.13
C LEU A 333 27.00 2.39 -1.57
N PRO A 334 28.27 2.06 -1.26
CA PRO A 334 28.65 0.72 -0.79
C PRO A 334 28.15 0.40 0.63
N ASN A 335 27.98 1.40 1.49
CA ASN A 335 27.59 1.24 2.89
C ASN A 335 26.75 2.44 3.40
N PRO A 336 25.55 2.67 2.84
CA PRO A 336 24.70 3.79 3.23
C PRO A 336 23.99 3.54 4.57
N THR A 337 23.80 4.61 5.32
CA THR A 337 22.88 4.65 6.47
C THR A 337 21.51 5.19 6.08
N TRP A 338 21.49 6.20 5.20
CA TRP A 338 20.27 6.79 4.67
C TRP A 338 20.50 7.48 3.33
N VAL A 339 19.42 7.56 2.54
CA VAL A 339 19.26 8.48 1.41
C VAL A 339 18.14 9.46 1.77
N HIS A 340 18.22 10.69 1.30
CA HIS A 340 17.25 11.75 1.54
C HIS A 340 16.94 12.49 0.23
N HIS A 341 15.66 12.76 0.03
CA HIS A 341 15.18 13.59 -1.07
C HIS A 341 13.83 14.18 -0.67
N ASP A 342 13.60 15.45 -1.03
CA ASP A 342 12.32 16.13 -0.84
C ASP A 342 11.71 15.94 0.56
N ASN A 343 12.50 16.28 1.60
CA ASN A 343 12.13 16.13 3.02
C ASN A 343 11.66 14.71 3.40
N THR A 344 12.15 13.68 2.71
CA THR A 344 11.84 12.27 2.97
C THR A 344 13.13 11.49 3.15
N GLY A 345 13.27 10.86 4.31
CA GLY A 345 14.38 9.96 4.62
C GLY A 345 14.06 8.52 4.25
N TYR A 346 14.98 7.87 3.54
CA TYR A 346 15.02 6.44 3.26
C TYR A 346 16.14 5.82 4.09
N ILE A 347 15.79 5.27 5.25
CA ILE A 347 16.73 4.93 6.32
C ILE A 347 16.89 3.42 6.37
N PHE A 348 18.12 2.92 6.25
CA PHE A 348 18.40 1.50 6.25
C PHE A 348 18.44 0.95 7.69
N LEU A 349 17.63 -0.08 7.95
CA LEU A 349 17.50 -0.68 9.28
C LEU A 349 18.38 -1.93 9.44
N SER A 350 18.95 -2.41 8.34
CA SER A 350 19.93 -3.48 8.27
C SER A 350 21.17 -2.96 7.57
N ASN A 351 22.30 -3.64 7.74
CA ASN A 351 23.46 -3.40 6.90
C ASN A 351 23.09 -3.84 5.48
N VAL A 352 22.69 -2.88 4.65
CA VAL A 352 22.54 -3.08 3.22
C VAL A 352 23.82 -2.62 2.55
N THR A 353 24.21 -3.33 1.52
CA THR A 353 25.29 -2.93 0.63
C THR A 353 24.71 -2.74 -0.77
N ASN A 354 25.43 -2.04 -1.63
CA ASN A 354 25.04 -1.81 -3.02
C ASN A 354 23.73 -1.05 -3.22
N VAL A 355 23.66 0.15 -2.63
CA VAL A 355 22.55 1.07 -2.90
C VAL A 355 22.97 2.04 -3.98
N TYR A 356 22.00 2.46 -4.77
CA TYR A 356 22.16 3.50 -5.75
C TYR A 356 21.18 4.63 -5.48
N MET A 357 21.63 5.85 -5.72
CA MET A 357 20.78 7.03 -5.84
C MET A 357 21.06 7.71 -7.18
N GLN A 358 20.02 8.25 -7.81
CA GLN A 358 20.12 8.83 -9.13
C GLN A 358 19.20 10.04 -9.26
N GLY A 359 19.74 11.11 -9.84
CA GLY A 359 18.97 12.20 -10.43
C GLY A 359 19.15 12.16 -11.95
N GLU A 360 18.06 12.12 -12.71
CA GLU A 360 18.13 12.02 -14.17
C GLU A 360 17.03 12.83 -14.85
N ASN A 361 17.37 13.58 -15.90
CA ASN A 361 16.37 14.15 -16.81
C ASN A 361 15.82 13.07 -17.73
N ARG A 362 14.51 12.80 -17.62
CA ARG A 362 13.81 11.85 -18.47
C ARG A 362 12.78 12.58 -19.30
N SER A 363 12.72 12.24 -20.58
CA SER A 363 11.74 12.79 -21.51
C SER A 363 11.06 11.69 -22.30
N ASN A 364 9.77 11.83 -22.55
CA ASN A 364 9.05 11.01 -23.51
C ASN A 364 7.90 11.81 -24.11
N THR A 365 7.42 11.40 -25.28
CA THR A 365 6.19 11.96 -25.85
C THR A 365 5.00 11.45 -25.05
N ASP A 366 4.03 12.32 -24.83
CA ASP A 366 2.78 11.96 -24.20
C ASP A 366 2.02 10.89 -24.98
N ILE A 367 1.07 10.25 -24.30
CA ILE A 367 0.32 9.13 -24.85
C ILE A 367 -0.56 9.52 -26.07
N ASP A 368 -0.85 10.82 -26.26
CA ASP A 368 -1.58 11.32 -27.43
C ASP A 368 -0.64 11.73 -28.58
N GLY A 369 0.69 11.66 -28.40
CA GLY A 369 1.68 11.97 -29.45
C GLY A 369 1.86 13.46 -29.73
N ASN A 370 1.30 14.33 -28.89
CA ASN A 370 1.16 15.76 -29.15
C ASN A 370 2.22 16.61 -28.44
N LYS A 371 2.83 16.12 -27.36
CA LYS A 371 3.73 16.90 -26.52
C LYS A 371 4.86 16.05 -25.95
N VAL A 372 6.09 16.56 -25.99
CA VAL A 372 7.20 15.99 -25.21
C VAL A 372 7.07 16.48 -23.76
N ILE A 373 7.08 15.52 -22.84
CA ILE A 373 7.03 15.73 -21.40
C ILE A 373 8.39 15.35 -20.83
N SER A 374 8.97 16.24 -20.03
CA SER A 374 10.31 16.07 -19.46
C SER A 374 10.32 16.43 -17.98
N ASN A 375 10.95 15.59 -17.16
CA ASN A 375 11.13 15.84 -15.73
C ASN A 375 12.53 15.42 -15.29
N GLN A 376 13.06 16.12 -14.29
CA GLN A 376 14.12 15.60 -13.45
C GLN A 376 13.50 14.57 -12.50
N VAL A 377 14.04 13.36 -12.45
CA VAL A 377 13.50 12.23 -11.69
C VAL A 377 14.54 11.78 -10.66
N PHE A 378 14.09 11.65 -9.41
CA PHE A 378 14.84 10.98 -8.35
C PHE A 378 14.52 9.50 -8.37
N SER A 379 15.55 8.65 -8.23
CA SER A 379 15.39 7.20 -8.03
C SER A 379 16.40 6.69 -7.02
N THR A 380 15.99 5.75 -6.17
CA THR A 380 16.92 5.03 -5.30
C THR A 380 16.51 3.57 -5.14
N TRP A 381 17.49 2.67 -5.14
CA TRP A 381 17.27 1.23 -5.08
C TRP A 381 18.43 0.49 -4.40
N ILE A 382 18.13 -0.70 -3.88
CA ILE A 382 19.12 -1.69 -3.44
C ILE A 382 19.34 -2.68 -4.58
N ASP A 383 20.60 -2.95 -4.91
CA ASP A 383 21.00 -4.01 -5.85
C ASP A 383 21.39 -5.28 -5.10
N HIS A 384 20.59 -6.34 -5.28
CA HIS A 384 20.81 -7.67 -4.69
C HIS A 384 21.76 -8.54 -5.52
N GLY A 385 22.30 -8.01 -6.62
CA GLY A 385 23.16 -8.72 -7.55
C GLY A 385 22.40 -9.70 -8.43
N ARG A 386 23.16 -10.49 -9.19
CA ARG A 386 22.63 -11.58 -10.03
C ARG A 386 22.46 -12.84 -9.20
N ALA A 387 21.42 -13.61 -9.51
CA ALA A 387 21.09 -14.87 -8.87
C ALA A 387 21.11 -14.83 -7.32
N PRO A 388 20.43 -13.87 -6.65
CA PRO A 388 20.45 -13.78 -5.20
C PRO A 388 19.97 -15.08 -4.54
N GLN A 389 20.54 -15.39 -3.38
CA GLN A 389 20.20 -16.58 -2.58
C GLN A 389 20.01 -16.17 -1.13
N ASN A 390 18.77 -16.25 -0.65
CA ASN A 390 18.35 -15.95 0.72
C ASN A 390 18.78 -14.55 1.21
N LEU A 391 18.77 -13.56 0.30
CA LEU A 391 19.07 -12.18 0.66
C LEU A 391 17.85 -11.51 1.32
N GLN A 392 18.11 -10.39 2.00
CA GLN A 392 17.13 -9.65 2.77
C GLN A 392 17.37 -8.14 2.65
N TYR A 393 16.33 -7.34 2.85
CA TYR A 393 16.46 -5.89 3.06
C TYR A 393 15.55 -5.44 4.20
N ALA A 394 15.92 -4.34 4.85
CA ALA A 394 15.06 -3.64 5.79
C ALA A 394 15.31 -2.13 5.68
N TYR A 395 14.26 -1.37 5.41
CA TYR A 395 14.33 0.10 5.38
C TYR A 395 13.07 0.74 5.96
N SER A 396 13.24 1.97 6.42
CA SER A 396 12.17 2.87 6.87
C SER A 396 12.05 3.99 5.85
N VAL A 397 10.82 4.34 5.47
CA VAL A 397 10.55 5.62 4.79
C VAL A 397 9.94 6.57 5.79
N ARG A 398 10.58 7.71 6.01
CA ARG A 398 10.20 8.73 6.98
C ARG A 398 9.97 10.05 6.24
N PRO A 399 8.73 10.36 5.82
CA PRO A 399 8.39 11.67 5.28
C PRO A 399 8.48 12.76 6.36
N ASN A 400 8.63 14.01 5.92
CA ASN A 400 8.73 15.20 6.78
C ASN A 400 9.90 15.12 7.80
N ILE A 401 11.08 14.77 7.30
CA ILE A 401 12.34 14.80 8.06
C ILE A 401 13.40 15.54 7.25
N THR A 402 14.14 16.44 7.89
CA THR A 402 15.28 17.14 7.27
C THR A 402 16.57 16.33 7.42
N VAL A 403 17.57 16.59 6.58
CA VAL A 403 18.90 15.94 6.67
C VAL A 403 19.50 16.04 8.08
N GLY A 404 19.39 17.21 8.72
CA GLY A 404 19.93 17.44 10.07
C GLY A 404 19.23 16.68 11.20
N GLU A 405 18.03 16.13 10.95
CA GLU A 405 17.24 15.39 11.94
C GLU A 405 17.42 13.87 11.82
N ILE A 406 17.92 13.36 10.68
CA ILE A 406 17.97 11.91 10.41
C ILE A 406 18.84 11.17 11.43
N ASP A 407 20.04 11.65 11.71
CA ASP A 407 20.94 10.95 12.64
C ASP A 407 20.38 10.92 14.07
N ALA A 408 19.72 12.01 14.50
CA ALA A 408 19.01 12.05 15.77
C ALA A 408 17.84 11.05 15.80
N TYR A 409 17.10 10.95 14.70
CA TYR A 409 16.05 9.95 14.54
C TYR A 409 16.61 8.52 14.58
N ILE A 410 17.71 8.22 13.90
CA ILE A 410 18.34 6.89 13.90
C ILE A 410 18.78 6.52 15.33
N ASN A 411 19.48 7.42 16.00
CA ASN A 411 20.01 7.19 17.36
C ASN A 411 18.90 7.02 18.42
N SER A 412 17.71 7.58 18.17
CA SER A 412 16.55 7.49 19.05
C SER A 412 15.37 6.77 18.41
N SER A 413 15.66 5.90 17.43
CA SER A 413 14.64 5.32 16.57
C SER A 413 13.59 4.58 17.40
N PRO A 414 12.31 4.92 17.23
CA PRO A 414 11.27 4.24 17.97
C PRO A 414 11.04 2.82 17.45
N VAL A 415 11.58 2.47 16.28
CA VAL A 415 11.34 1.22 15.57
C VAL A 415 12.45 0.21 15.87
N ARG A 416 12.04 -1.01 16.25
CA ARG A 416 12.92 -2.16 16.46
C ARG A 416 12.50 -3.30 15.56
N ARG A 417 13.42 -3.80 14.73
CA ARG A 417 13.23 -5.08 14.04
C ARG A 417 13.41 -6.20 15.06
N VAL A 418 12.32 -6.87 15.41
CA VAL A 418 12.29 -7.94 16.42
C VAL A 418 12.74 -9.26 15.78
N GLN A 419 12.23 -9.56 14.58
CA GLN A 419 12.57 -10.77 13.85
C GLN A 419 12.38 -10.56 12.35
N GLN A 420 13.27 -11.11 11.54
CA GLN A 420 13.14 -11.13 10.08
C GLN A 420 13.81 -12.39 9.55
N ASN A 421 13.00 -13.37 9.20
CA ASN A 421 13.45 -14.61 8.57
C ASN A 421 12.34 -15.18 7.69
N SER A 422 12.60 -16.34 7.09
CA SER A 422 11.66 -17.01 6.19
C SER A 422 10.32 -17.37 6.83
N ASN A 423 10.24 -17.46 8.16
CA ASN A 423 9.01 -17.85 8.84
C ASN A 423 8.24 -16.64 9.36
N ILE A 424 8.95 -15.61 9.84
CA ILE A 424 8.33 -14.50 10.56
C ILE A 424 9.03 -13.16 10.25
N HIS A 425 8.22 -12.14 9.99
CA HIS A 425 8.61 -10.74 10.09
C HIS A 425 7.94 -10.10 11.32
N ALA A 426 8.71 -9.39 12.13
CA ALA A 426 8.22 -8.74 13.35
C ALA A 426 8.90 -7.39 13.58
N VAL A 427 8.10 -6.35 13.79
CA VAL A 427 8.55 -4.99 14.07
C VAL A 427 7.83 -4.47 15.31
N PHE A 428 8.58 -3.84 16.21
CA PHE A 428 8.05 -3.20 17.41
C PHE A 428 8.31 -1.70 17.37
N HIS A 429 7.26 -0.90 17.57
CA HIS A 429 7.35 0.53 17.72
C HIS A 429 7.21 0.91 19.20
N THR A 430 8.31 1.35 19.80
CA THR A 430 8.45 1.61 21.24
C THR A 430 7.54 2.74 21.75
N LYS A 431 7.45 3.88 21.06
CA LYS A 431 6.62 5.02 21.52
C LYS A 431 5.11 4.72 21.45
N LEU A 432 4.67 4.04 20.38
CA LEU A 432 3.28 3.62 20.18
C LEU A 432 2.92 2.34 20.92
N ASN A 433 3.92 1.59 21.37
CA ASN A 433 3.77 0.28 21.98
C ASN A 433 2.97 -0.70 21.10
N ILE A 434 3.35 -0.75 19.82
CA ILE A 434 2.73 -1.60 18.80
C ILE A 434 3.73 -2.64 18.31
N THR A 435 3.36 -3.91 18.34
CA THR A 435 4.08 -4.99 17.65
C THR A 435 3.29 -5.43 16.42
N GLY A 436 3.86 -5.24 15.23
CA GLY A 436 3.37 -5.88 14.00
C GLY A 436 4.08 -7.20 13.77
N LEU A 437 3.33 -8.23 13.40
CA LEU A 437 3.79 -9.61 13.24
C LEU A 437 3.20 -10.20 11.97
N VAL A 438 4.03 -10.85 11.17
CA VAL A 438 3.63 -11.61 10.00
C VAL A 438 4.16 -13.02 10.19
N PHE A 439 3.27 -13.96 10.45
CA PHE A 439 3.58 -15.39 10.54
C PHE A 439 3.33 -16.02 9.17
N PHE A 440 4.37 -16.20 8.37
CA PHE A 440 4.27 -16.92 7.10
C PHE A 440 4.05 -18.42 7.33
N THR A 441 4.51 -18.92 8.47
CA THR A 441 4.28 -20.26 8.99
C THR A 441 3.94 -20.17 10.49
N PRO A 442 3.28 -21.18 11.10
CA PRO A 442 3.07 -21.22 12.54
C PRO A 442 4.39 -21.06 13.29
N GLY A 443 4.39 -20.27 14.35
CA GLY A 443 5.62 -19.93 15.04
C GLY A 443 5.41 -19.01 16.24
N ASN A 444 6.51 -18.52 16.80
CA ASN A 444 6.51 -17.68 17.97
C ASN A 444 7.56 -16.55 17.88
N VAL A 445 7.32 -15.47 18.62
CA VAL A 445 8.18 -14.29 18.72
C VAL A 445 8.24 -13.84 20.18
N SER A 446 9.45 -13.65 20.70
CA SER A 446 9.67 -12.96 21.97
C SER A 446 9.50 -11.46 21.77
N THR A 447 8.52 -10.85 22.43
CA THR A 447 8.28 -9.40 22.31
C THR A 447 9.30 -8.63 23.16
N PRO A 448 9.67 -7.41 22.75
CA PRO A 448 10.49 -6.52 23.60
C PRO A 448 9.84 -6.18 24.95
N ASN A 449 8.55 -6.43 25.11
CA ASN A 449 7.77 -6.25 26.34
C ASN A 449 7.82 -7.48 27.28
N GLY A 450 8.67 -8.46 27.00
CA GLY A 450 9.01 -9.55 27.93
C GLY A 450 8.03 -10.72 27.93
N TYR A 451 7.22 -10.89 26.90
CA TYR A 451 6.34 -12.05 26.72
C TYR A 451 6.43 -12.60 25.30
N VAL A 452 6.14 -13.88 25.14
CA VAL A 452 6.11 -14.58 23.85
C VAL A 452 4.71 -14.52 23.26
N VAL A 453 4.64 -14.25 21.95
CA VAL A 453 3.43 -14.37 21.14
C VAL A 453 3.62 -15.54 20.18
N SER A 454 2.65 -16.44 20.10
CA SER A 454 2.64 -17.54 19.13
C SER A 454 1.35 -17.55 18.32
N ALA A 455 1.45 -17.91 17.04
CA ALA A 455 0.31 -18.19 16.17
C ALA A 455 0.37 -19.65 15.70
N ASP A 456 -0.77 -20.34 15.76
CA ASP A 456 -0.88 -21.75 15.33
C ASP A 456 -1.14 -21.91 13.82
N ASN A 457 -1.39 -20.81 13.11
CA ASN A 457 -1.64 -20.77 11.68
C ASN A 457 -0.95 -19.55 11.04
N PRO A 458 -0.65 -19.60 9.72
CA PRO A 458 -0.21 -18.44 8.97
C PRO A 458 -1.20 -17.27 9.13
N SER A 459 -0.70 -16.10 9.53
CA SER A 459 -1.54 -14.96 9.91
C SER A 459 -0.75 -13.65 9.92
N ILE A 460 -1.48 -12.54 9.81
CA ILE A 460 -0.97 -11.20 10.09
C ILE A 460 -1.60 -10.73 11.39
N VAL A 461 -0.77 -10.31 12.34
CA VAL A 461 -1.17 -9.95 13.69
C VAL A 461 -0.58 -8.59 14.05
N MET A 462 -1.39 -7.72 14.62
CA MET A 462 -0.95 -6.45 15.20
C MET A 462 -1.40 -6.39 16.66
N ILE A 463 -0.46 -6.13 17.56
CA ILE A 463 -0.71 -6.01 18.99
C ILE A 463 -0.42 -4.57 19.40
N ARG A 464 -1.43 -3.86 19.89
CA ARG A 464 -1.28 -2.52 20.45
C ARG A 464 -1.53 -2.55 21.95
N GLU A 465 -0.52 -2.18 22.72
CA GLU A 465 -0.53 -2.27 24.16
C GLU A 465 -0.64 -0.90 24.82
N SER A 466 -1.43 -0.83 25.89
CA SER A 466 -1.51 0.32 26.79
C SER A 466 -1.43 -0.17 28.23
N LYS A 467 -1.43 0.74 29.21
CA LYS A 467 -1.19 0.42 30.63
C LYS A 467 -1.98 -0.78 31.15
N ASN A 468 -3.27 -0.87 30.80
CA ASN A 468 -4.19 -1.92 31.27
C ASN A 468 -4.82 -2.77 30.15
N ASN A 469 -4.60 -2.40 28.89
CA ASN A 469 -5.30 -3.00 27.75
C ASN A 469 -4.34 -3.45 26.66
N MET A 470 -4.72 -4.50 25.97
CA MET A 470 -4.06 -5.02 24.78
C MET A 470 -5.11 -5.19 23.68
N PHE A 471 -4.91 -4.56 22.54
CA PHE A 471 -5.71 -4.77 21.35
C PHE A 471 -4.94 -5.70 20.42
N ILE A 472 -5.51 -6.87 20.14
CA ILE A 472 -4.95 -7.81 19.16
C ILE A 472 -5.84 -7.79 17.93
N THR A 473 -5.29 -7.37 16.81
CA THR A 473 -5.93 -7.35 15.50
C THR A 473 -5.31 -8.43 14.63
N CYS A 474 -6.14 -9.32 14.08
CA CYS A 474 -5.68 -10.45 13.28
C CYS A 474 -6.43 -10.55 11.96
N SER A 475 -5.76 -11.03 10.92
CA SER A 475 -6.37 -11.52 9.69
C SER A 475 -5.63 -12.75 9.17
N ASN A 476 -6.31 -13.52 8.30
CA ASN A 476 -5.69 -14.61 7.55
C ASN A 476 -5.44 -14.12 6.11
N PRO A 477 -4.18 -13.95 5.69
CA PRO A 477 -3.84 -13.41 4.37
C PRO A 477 -4.04 -14.41 3.23
N GLU A 478 -4.46 -15.64 3.50
CA GLU A 478 -4.87 -16.58 2.45
C GLU A 478 -6.38 -16.44 2.12
N ASN A 479 -7.06 -15.48 2.74
CA ASN A 479 -8.51 -15.26 2.69
C ASN A 479 -9.30 -16.54 3.00
N LYS A 480 -8.88 -17.27 4.05
CA LYS A 480 -9.57 -18.46 4.57
C LYS A 480 -10.22 -18.14 5.91
N GLY A 481 -11.48 -18.58 6.07
CA GLY A 481 -12.14 -18.59 7.36
C GLY A 481 -11.56 -19.69 8.24
N ILE A 482 -10.77 -19.31 9.24
CA ILE A 482 -10.09 -20.25 10.14
C ILE A 482 -10.32 -19.87 11.59
N VAL A 483 -10.17 -20.86 12.49
CA VAL A 483 -10.03 -20.60 13.92
C VAL A 483 -8.55 -20.44 14.22
N LEU A 484 -8.10 -19.20 14.37
CA LEU A 484 -6.72 -18.85 14.71
C LEU A 484 -6.56 -18.79 16.23
N LYS A 485 -5.54 -19.45 16.80
CA LYS A 485 -5.18 -19.27 18.21
C LYS A 485 -3.89 -18.46 18.33
N ILE A 486 -4.02 -17.33 19.03
CA ILE A 486 -2.87 -16.55 19.48
C ILE A 486 -2.56 -16.94 20.92
N LYS A 487 -1.35 -17.46 21.16
CA LYS A 487 -0.89 -17.83 22.50
C LYS A 487 0.03 -16.75 23.04
N LEU A 488 -0.17 -16.38 24.31
CA LEU A 488 0.62 -15.35 24.99
C LEU A 488 1.24 -15.96 26.25
N SER A 489 2.53 -15.77 26.48
CA SER A 489 3.17 -16.11 27.77
C SER A 489 2.89 -15.07 28.85
N LYS A 490 1.61 -14.69 28.98
CA LYS A 490 1.14 -13.62 29.85
C LYS A 490 -0.31 -13.89 30.23
N ASN A 491 -0.67 -13.62 31.47
CA ASN A 491 -2.05 -13.74 31.94
C ASN A 491 -2.87 -12.54 31.45
N VAL A 492 -3.82 -12.79 30.56
CA VAL A 492 -4.76 -11.78 30.05
C VAL A 492 -6.18 -12.32 30.06
N ARG A 493 -7.15 -11.41 30.23
CA ARG A 493 -8.58 -11.73 30.16
C ARG A 493 -9.28 -10.94 29.08
N GLY A 494 -10.32 -11.52 28.49
CA GLY A 494 -11.14 -10.86 27.47
C GLY A 494 -11.80 -11.87 26.54
N PRO A 495 -12.44 -11.40 25.45
CA PRO A 495 -13.19 -12.26 24.53
C PRO A 495 -12.34 -13.39 23.95
N GLY A 496 -12.71 -14.64 24.22
CA GLY A 496 -12.01 -15.83 23.72
C GLY A 496 -10.63 -16.09 24.33
N ALA A 497 -10.25 -15.37 25.40
CA ALA A 497 -9.04 -15.64 26.16
C ALA A 497 -9.28 -16.72 27.22
N ARG A 498 -8.37 -17.70 27.32
CA ARG A 498 -8.34 -18.74 28.35
C ARG A 498 -6.93 -18.88 28.88
N PHE A 499 -6.73 -18.53 30.14
CA PHE A 499 -5.45 -18.70 30.85
C PHE A 499 -5.31 -20.13 31.38
N PHE A 500 -4.13 -20.71 31.21
CA PHE A 500 -3.76 -22.04 31.70
C PHE A 500 -2.67 -21.91 32.75
N VAL A 501 -3.04 -22.14 34.02
CA VAL A 501 -2.14 -21.98 35.17
C VAL A 501 -0.89 -22.85 35.06
N GLU A 502 -1.03 -24.08 34.57
CA GLU A 502 0.06 -25.06 34.45
C GLU A 502 1.16 -24.61 33.48
N SER A 503 0.79 -23.93 32.39
CA SER A 503 1.74 -23.48 31.36
C SER A 503 2.12 -22.01 31.46
N GLY A 504 1.38 -21.22 32.26
CA GLY A 504 1.53 -19.76 32.29
C GLY A 504 1.13 -19.07 30.98
N MET A 505 0.40 -19.77 30.09
CA MET A 505 0.00 -19.27 28.78
C MET A 505 -1.48 -18.88 28.76
N THR A 506 -1.81 -17.84 28.01
CA THR A 506 -3.19 -17.55 27.60
C THR A 506 -3.38 -17.91 26.14
N ASP A 507 -4.37 -18.75 25.83
CA ASP A 507 -4.85 -18.93 24.45
C ASP A 507 -5.94 -17.89 24.17
N VAL A 508 -5.83 -17.16 23.06
CA VAL A 508 -6.83 -16.22 22.55
C VAL A 508 -7.34 -16.72 21.20
N THR A 509 -8.58 -17.21 21.18
CA THR A 509 -9.19 -17.79 19.98
C THR A 509 -9.83 -16.71 19.10
N PHE A 510 -9.48 -16.64 17.82
CA PHE A 510 -10.12 -15.78 16.81
C PHE A 510 -10.84 -16.64 15.78
N ASN A 511 -12.15 -16.43 15.64
CA ASN A 511 -12.93 -17.01 14.53
C ASN A 511 -12.82 -16.06 13.34
N LEU A 512 -11.78 -16.20 12.52
CA LEU A 512 -11.54 -15.29 11.41
C LEU A 512 -12.62 -15.43 10.33
N PRO A 513 -12.98 -14.34 9.64
CA PRO A 513 -14.15 -14.34 8.77
C PRO A 513 -13.98 -15.24 7.55
N SER A 514 -15.10 -15.79 7.06
CA SER A 514 -15.18 -16.63 5.86
C SER A 514 -16.03 -15.97 4.77
N GLY A 515 -16.10 -16.60 3.60
CA GLY A 515 -16.93 -16.10 2.49
C GLY A 515 -16.43 -14.75 1.99
N ARG A 516 -17.35 -13.80 1.81
CA ARG A 516 -17.03 -12.49 1.22
C ARG A 516 -16.13 -11.62 2.10
N LEU A 517 -16.21 -11.81 3.41
CA LEU A 517 -15.37 -11.11 4.39
C LEU A 517 -14.03 -11.81 4.66
N ALA A 518 -13.72 -12.92 3.97
CA ALA A 518 -12.49 -13.65 4.21
C ALA A 518 -11.27 -12.80 3.87
N GLY A 519 -10.34 -12.69 4.83
CA GLY A 519 -9.20 -11.76 4.77
C GLY A 519 -9.38 -10.47 5.59
N SER A 520 -10.61 -10.12 5.98
CA SER A 520 -10.87 -8.97 6.84
C SER A 520 -10.31 -9.16 8.26
N SER A 521 -10.11 -8.03 8.95
CA SER A 521 -9.47 -7.99 10.27
C SER A 521 -10.49 -8.16 11.40
N ILE A 522 -10.12 -8.92 12.44
CA ILE A 522 -10.84 -8.96 13.72
C ILE A 522 -9.96 -8.38 14.80
N THR A 523 -10.50 -7.42 15.57
CA THR A 523 -9.82 -6.85 16.74
C THR A 523 -10.47 -7.34 18.03
N LYS A 524 -9.65 -7.74 19.00
CA LYS A 524 -10.08 -8.08 20.36
C LYS A 524 -9.36 -7.22 21.38
N LEU A 525 -10.14 -6.68 22.31
CA LEU A 525 -9.65 -5.98 23.50
C LEU A 525 -9.49 -6.97 24.65
N LEU A 526 -8.25 -7.13 25.12
CA LEU A 526 -7.88 -7.91 26.29
C LEU A 526 -7.37 -6.97 27.39
N LYS A 527 -7.42 -7.44 28.64
CA LYS A 527 -6.93 -6.71 29.81
C LYS A 527 -5.85 -7.52 30.52
N TRP A 528 -4.83 -6.81 30.99
CA TRP A 528 -3.84 -7.41 31.89
C TRP A 528 -4.52 -7.86 33.19
N GLN A 529 -4.01 -8.95 33.77
CA GLN A 529 -4.35 -9.39 35.12
C GLN A 529 -3.14 -9.32 36.03
#